data_AF-A0A537AD54-F1
#
_entry.id   AF-A0A537AD54-F1
#
_cell.length_a   1.000
_cell.length_b   1.000
_cell.length_c   1.000
_cell.angle_alpha   90.00
_cell.angle_beta   90.00
_cell.angle_gamma   90.00
#
_symmetry.space_group_name_H-M   'P 1'
#
loop_
_entity.id
_entity.type
_entity.pdbx_description
1 polymer ?
#
loop_
_entity_poly.entity_id
_entity_poly.type
_entity_poly.pdbx_seq_one_letter_code
_entity_poly.pdbx_strand_id
1 'polypeptide(L)'
;MDADEVLKGLARESVKQGENLRKAVRELTLNALRGRELTLAEIKRVVKTVTEGVNLGAAATKIDAERVLSEALAGMDDAVLKAVQANHLALQQLAAQGQSLRDSHVKKALDDLERLEDAFIASVKEAAKKGSKQIKEQWATVLQQKQNVGTETAAQIEATMEQFGDSMREAVKQQRRTAFKAAEMMAENFTTLASGILIGLTEGLQQGKRPRDEKTK
;
A
#
# COMPACT_ATOMS: atom_id res chain seq x y z
N MET A 1 34.38 -5.39 -4.14
CA MET A 1 33.60 -6.46 -3.50
C MET A 1 32.17 -6.35 -4.00
N ASP A 2 31.56 -7.48 -4.36
CA ASP A 2 30.16 -7.51 -4.80
C ASP A 2 29.22 -7.23 -3.61
N ALA A 3 28.27 -6.30 -3.77
CA ALA A 3 27.34 -5.91 -2.73
C ALA A 3 26.45 -7.08 -2.28
N ASP A 4 26.11 -8.00 -3.19
CA ASP A 4 25.33 -9.19 -2.86
C ASP A 4 26.16 -10.18 -2.01
N GLU A 5 27.46 -10.32 -2.30
CA GLU A 5 28.34 -11.18 -1.49
C GLU A 5 28.58 -10.62 -0.08
N VAL A 6 28.70 -9.29 0.05
CA VAL A 6 28.78 -8.63 1.36
C VAL A 6 27.49 -8.86 2.15
N LEU A 7 26.33 -8.64 1.52
CA LEU A 7 25.02 -8.85 2.15
C LEU A 7 24.83 -10.29 2.61
N LYS A 8 25.18 -11.27 1.76
CA LYS A 8 25.14 -12.70 2.09
C LYS A 8 26.04 -13.03 3.28
N GLY A 9 27.25 -12.47 3.32
CA GLY A 9 28.18 -12.62 4.44
C GLY A 9 27.63 -12.05 5.75
N LEU A 10 27.05 -10.85 5.72
CA LEU A 10 26.44 -10.21 6.88
C LEU A 10 25.22 -10.98 7.40
N ALA A 11 24.39 -11.52 6.50
CA ALA A 11 23.25 -12.35 6.87
C ALA A 11 23.69 -13.65 7.56
N ARG A 12 24.74 -14.30 7.01
CA ARG A 12 25.37 -15.47 7.65
C ARG A 12 25.89 -15.14 9.05
N GLU A 13 26.54 -14.00 9.20
CA GLU A 13 27.12 -13.60 10.49
C GLU A 13 26.04 -13.24 11.52
N SER A 14 24.95 -12.61 11.09
CA SER A 14 23.80 -12.31 11.96
C SER A 14 23.22 -13.58 12.60
N VAL A 15 23.17 -14.68 11.85
CA VAL A 15 22.74 -15.98 12.39
C VAL A 15 23.71 -16.54 13.43
N LYS A 16 25.02 -16.37 13.24
CA LYS A 16 26.01 -16.84 14.22
C LYS A 16 25.94 -16.08 15.54
N GLN A 17 25.66 -14.78 15.48
CA GLN A 17 25.52 -13.94 16.67
C GLN A 17 24.28 -14.32 17.48
N GLY A 18 23.22 -14.79 16.83
CA GLY A 18 22.08 -15.49 17.46
C GLY A 18 21.11 -14.63 18.27
N GLU A 19 21.56 -13.51 18.85
CA GLU A 19 20.73 -12.59 19.61
C GLU A 19 19.98 -11.61 18.69
N ASN A 20 18.68 -11.43 18.95
CA ASN A 20 17.81 -10.51 18.20
C ASN A 20 17.84 -10.72 16.68
N LEU A 21 17.96 -11.98 16.22
CA LEU A 21 18.16 -12.31 14.81
C LEU A 21 17.08 -11.69 13.91
N ARG A 22 15.80 -11.73 14.30
CA ARG A 22 14.71 -11.06 13.55
C ARG A 22 15.04 -9.59 13.28
N LYS A 23 15.45 -8.85 14.32
CA LYS A 23 15.79 -7.42 14.21
C LYS A 23 17.03 -7.20 13.35
N ALA A 24 18.08 -8.00 13.54
CA ALA A 24 19.31 -7.90 12.76
C ALA A 24 19.05 -8.14 11.27
N VAL A 25 18.33 -9.21 10.93
CA VAL A 25 17.93 -9.55 9.55
C VAL A 25 17.04 -8.45 8.96
N ARG A 26 16.12 -7.89 9.76
CA ARG A 26 15.27 -6.77 9.34
C ARG A 26 16.08 -5.55 8.96
N GLU A 27 16.99 -5.10 9.82
CA GLU A 27 17.82 -3.92 9.59
C GLU A 27 18.76 -4.14 8.40
N LEU A 28 19.37 -5.32 8.31
CA LEU A 28 20.21 -5.70 7.19
C LEU A 28 19.45 -5.65 5.86
N THR A 29 18.25 -6.26 5.81
CA THR A 29 17.40 -6.27 4.62
C THR A 29 16.94 -4.85 4.26
N LEU A 30 16.50 -4.05 5.23
CA LEU A 30 16.13 -2.65 5.01
C LEU A 30 17.26 -1.82 4.43
N ASN A 31 18.48 -1.96 4.98
CA ASN A 31 19.63 -1.22 4.49
C ASN A 31 20.02 -1.65 3.07
N ALA A 32 19.91 -2.94 2.76
CA ALA A 32 20.12 -3.45 1.40
C ALA A 32 19.09 -2.90 0.40
N LEU A 33 17.82 -2.76 0.81
CA LEU A 33 16.75 -2.21 -0.02
C LEU A 33 16.90 -0.69 -0.23
N ARG A 34 17.38 0.06 0.78
CA ARG A 34 17.57 1.53 0.69
C ARG A 34 18.63 1.93 -0.32
N GLY A 35 19.67 1.12 -0.50
CA GLY A 35 20.76 1.38 -1.44
C GLY A 35 20.41 1.10 -2.90
N ARG A 36 19.17 0.70 -3.19
CA ARG A 36 18.73 0.20 -4.51
C ARG A 36 17.41 0.84 -4.90
N GLU A 37 17.10 0.80 -6.20
CA GLU A 37 15.74 1.10 -6.64
C GLU A 37 14.78 0.06 -6.06
N LEU A 38 13.69 0.51 -5.43
CA LEU A 38 12.66 -0.35 -4.84
C LEU A 38 11.78 -1.00 -5.93
N THR A 39 12.42 -1.75 -6.82
CA THR A 39 11.78 -2.54 -7.86
C THR A 39 11.55 -3.97 -7.38
N LEU A 40 10.57 -4.65 -7.97
CA LEU A 40 10.29 -6.06 -7.66
C LEU A 40 11.52 -6.95 -7.90
N ALA A 41 12.32 -6.66 -8.92
CA ALA A 41 13.52 -7.43 -9.24
C ALA A 41 14.59 -7.30 -8.14
N GLU A 42 14.83 -6.08 -7.66
CA GLU A 42 15.82 -5.84 -6.60
C GLU A 42 15.37 -6.39 -5.26
N ILE A 43 14.08 -6.29 -4.93
CA ILE A 43 13.52 -6.92 -3.71
C ILE A 43 13.73 -8.44 -3.76
N LYS A 44 13.38 -9.09 -4.88
CA LYS A 44 13.62 -10.54 -5.07
C LYS A 44 15.09 -10.90 -4.90
N ARG A 45 16.00 -10.10 -5.48
CA ARG A 45 17.46 -10.30 -5.37
C ARG A 45 17.95 -10.19 -3.93
N VAL A 46 17.55 -9.14 -3.20
CA VAL A 46 17.93 -8.92 -1.80
C VAL A 46 17.41 -10.06 -0.91
N VAL A 47 16.12 -10.39 -1.01
CA VAL A 47 15.49 -11.47 -0.22
C VAL A 47 16.18 -12.80 -0.47
N LYS A 48 16.44 -13.13 -1.73
CA LYS A 48 17.18 -14.34 -2.11
C LYS A 48 18.57 -14.37 -1.49
N THR A 49 19.31 -13.26 -1.58
CA THR A 49 20.68 -13.14 -1.08
C THR A 49 20.75 -13.27 0.44
N VAL A 50 19.85 -12.61 1.16
CA VAL A 50 19.75 -12.71 2.62
C VAL A 50 19.38 -14.14 3.02
N THR A 51 18.41 -14.76 2.35
CA THR A 51 18.01 -16.16 2.61
C THR A 51 19.17 -17.14 2.39
N GLU A 52 19.95 -16.96 1.32
CA GLU A 52 21.16 -17.75 1.07
C GLU A 52 22.20 -17.57 2.19
N GLY A 53 22.42 -16.34 2.67
CA GLY A 53 23.31 -16.08 3.80
C GLY A 53 22.81 -16.73 5.09
N VAL A 54 21.51 -16.65 5.36
CA VAL A 54 20.86 -17.31 6.50
C VAL A 54 21.04 -18.83 6.43
N ASN A 55 20.88 -19.45 5.24
CA ASN A 55 21.14 -20.88 5.05
C ASN A 55 22.57 -21.28 5.44
N LEU A 56 23.55 -20.47 5.03
CA LEU A 56 24.96 -20.69 5.36
C LEU A 56 25.24 -20.50 6.86
N GLY A 57 24.53 -19.56 7.49
CA GLY A 57 24.62 -19.32 8.93
C GLY A 57 24.04 -20.48 9.73
N ALA A 58 22.80 -20.86 9.42
CA ALA A 58 22.07 -21.93 10.10
C ALA A 58 22.80 -23.27 9.99
N ALA A 59 23.34 -23.60 8.81
CA ALA A 59 24.12 -24.82 8.61
C ALA A 59 25.46 -24.83 9.37
N ALA A 60 26.01 -23.67 9.72
CA ALA A 60 27.29 -23.56 10.43
C ALA A 60 27.14 -23.56 11.96
N THR A 61 25.92 -23.44 12.47
CA THR A 61 25.62 -23.36 13.91
C THR A 61 24.89 -24.61 14.40
N LYS A 62 25.10 -25.02 15.65
CA LYS A 62 24.32 -26.10 16.29
C LYS A 62 23.00 -25.60 16.93
N ILE A 63 22.53 -24.43 16.50
CA ILE A 63 21.34 -23.77 17.04
C ILE A 63 20.10 -24.39 16.38
N ASP A 64 18.95 -24.26 17.04
CA ASP A 64 17.64 -24.55 16.47
C ASP A 64 17.43 -23.82 15.13
N ALA A 65 17.56 -24.58 14.04
CA ALA A 65 17.44 -24.08 12.69
C ALA A 65 16.00 -23.63 12.39
N GLU A 66 14.96 -24.30 12.90
CA GLU A 66 13.57 -23.89 12.66
C GLU A 66 13.33 -22.48 13.18
N ARG A 67 13.72 -22.22 14.44
CA ARG A 67 13.62 -20.90 15.05
C ARG A 67 14.42 -19.84 14.27
N VAL A 68 15.67 -20.15 13.90
CA VAL A 68 16.53 -19.23 13.13
C VAL A 68 15.90 -18.84 11.80
N LEU A 69 15.40 -19.83 11.04
CA LEU A 69 14.78 -19.60 9.75
C LEU A 69 13.45 -18.82 9.89
N SER A 70 12.66 -19.12 10.92
CA SER A 70 11.41 -18.41 11.23
C SER A 70 11.65 -16.94 11.61
N GLU A 71 12.62 -16.67 12.48
CA GLU A 71 13.00 -15.30 12.87
C GLU A 71 13.58 -14.52 11.70
N ALA A 72 14.43 -15.13 10.88
CA ALA A 72 14.98 -14.50 9.69
C ALA A 72 13.88 -14.19 8.66
N LEU A 73 12.96 -15.12 8.43
CA LEU A 73 11.82 -14.91 7.53
C LEU A 73 10.95 -13.74 7.98
N ALA A 74 10.60 -13.70 9.28
CA ALA A 74 9.85 -12.60 9.86
C ALA A 74 10.60 -11.26 9.73
N GLY A 75 11.92 -11.25 9.96
CA GLY A 75 12.73 -10.04 9.82
C GLY A 75 12.78 -9.51 8.39
N MET A 76 12.90 -10.40 7.39
CA MET A 76 12.87 -10.01 5.98
C MET A 76 11.48 -9.50 5.57
N ASP A 77 10.41 -10.14 6.03
CA ASP A 77 9.02 -9.72 5.78
C ASP A 77 8.76 -8.30 6.31
N ASP A 78 9.11 -8.04 7.58
CA ASP A 78 8.98 -6.71 8.20
C ASP A 78 9.75 -5.64 7.42
N ALA A 79 10.94 -5.98 6.91
CA ALA A 79 11.79 -5.08 6.16
C ALA A 79 11.18 -4.71 4.81
N VAL A 80 10.69 -5.73 4.10
CA VAL A 80 10.04 -5.55 2.80
C VAL A 80 8.78 -4.71 2.96
N LEU A 81 7.92 -5.05 3.92
CA LEU A 81 6.72 -4.27 4.23
C LEU A 81 7.06 -2.80 4.52
N LYS A 82 8.04 -2.57 5.41
CA LYS A 82 8.42 -1.22 5.81
C LYS A 82 9.02 -0.40 4.66
N ALA A 83 9.80 -1.02 3.78
CA ALA A 83 10.34 -0.37 2.60
C ALA A 83 9.23 0.06 1.63
N VAL A 84 8.24 -0.81 1.40
CA VAL A 84 7.10 -0.51 0.52
C VAL A 84 6.22 0.60 1.08
N GLN A 85 5.88 0.54 2.38
CA GLN A 85 5.12 1.59 3.05
C GLN A 85 5.83 2.95 2.96
N ALA A 86 7.15 2.99 3.19
CA ALA A 86 7.93 4.21 3.09
C ALA A 86 7.93 4.79 1.65
N ASN A 87 8.07 3.92 0.64
CA ASN A 87 8.01 4.33 -0.75
C ASN A 87 6.63 4.88 -1.13
N HIS A 88 5.55 4.20 -0.71
CA HIS A 88 4.19 4.65 -0.94
C HIS A 88 3.93 6.01 -0.28
N LEU A 89 4.33 6.20 0.98
CA LEU A 89 4.20 7.47 1.68
C LEU A 89 4.93 8.60 0.95
N ALA A 90 6.15 8.35 0.44
CA ALA A 90 6.89 9.32 -0.34
C ALA A 90 6.15 9.71 -1.63
N LEU A 91 5.60 8.72 -2.36
CA LEU A 91 4.79 8.96 -3.56
C LEU A 91 3.51 9.74 -3.25
N GLN A 92 2.84 9.46 -2.12
CA GLN A 92 1.67 10.21 -1.67
C GLN A 92 2.00 11.67 -1.38
N GLN A 93 3.13 11.94 -0.72
CA GLN A 93 3.58 13.31 -0.44
C GLN A 93 3.90 14.08 -1.72
N LEU A 94 4.53 13.44 -2.71
CA LEU A 94 4.78 14.04 -4.03
C LEU A 94 3.47 14.29 -4.79
N ALA A 95 2.52 13.34 -4.75
CA ALA A 95 1.21 13.51 -5.38
C ALA A 95 0.42 14.66 -4.73
N ALA A 96 0.40 14.76 -3.41
CA ALA A 96 -0.26 15.86 -2.69
C ALA A 96 0.29 17.25 -3.08
N GLN A 97 1.55 17.32 -3.57
CA GLN A 97 2.16 18.55 -4.07
C GLN A 97 1.84 18.84 -5.56
N GLY A 98 1.23 17.91 -6.31
CA GLY A 98 1.05 18.00 -7.77
C GLY A 98 -0.34 17.65 -8.35
N GLN A 99 -1.15 16.79 -7.72
CA GLN A 99 -2.57 16.51 -8.02
C GLN A 99 -3.14 15.45 -7.06
N SER A 100 -4.45 15.50 -6.75
CA SER A 100 -5.10 14.58 -5.82
C SER A 100 -4.98 13.11 -6.23
N LEU A 101 -4.68 12.26 -5.24
CA LEU A 101 -4.72 10.81 -5.38
C LEU A 101 -6.17 10.38 -5.67
N ARG A 102 -6.41 9.75 -6.84
CA ARG A 102 -7.66 9.07 -7.16
C ARG A 102 -7.72 7.69 -6.50
N ASP A 103 -8.92 7.23 -6.17
CA ASP A 103 -9.20 5.89 -5.60
C ASP A 103 -8.54 4.74 -6.39
N SER A 104 -8.34 4.90 -7.70
CA SER A 104 -7.65 3.94 -8.56
C SER A 104 -6.20 3.68 -8.16
N HIS A 105 -5.51 4.65 -7.55
CA HIS A 105 -4.12 4.49 -7.13
C HIS A 105 -4.00 3.67 -5.85
N VAL A 106 -4.97 3.77 -4.93
CA VAL A 106 -5.00 2.96 -3.71
C VAL A 106 -5.19 1.49 -4.06
N LYS A 107 -6.14 1.19 -4.95
CA LYS A 107 -6.35 -0.19 -5.42
C LYS A 107 -5.09 -0.75 -6.11
N LYS A 108 -4.46 0.02 -6.98
CA LYS A 108 -3.20 -0.40 -7.62
C LYS A 108 -2.09 -0.66 -6.61
N ALA A 109 -1.98 0.15 -5.56
CA ALA A 109 -0.97 -0.04 -4.51
C ALA A 109 -1.21 -1.34 -3.71
N LEU A 110 -2.48 -1.70 -3.47
CA LEU A 110 -2.83 -2.99 -2.85
C LEU A 110 -2.49 -4.17 -3.76
N ASP A 111 -2.86 -4.11 -5.04
CA ASP A 111 -2.52 -5.15 -6.03
C ASP A 111 -0.99 -5.32 -6.16
N ASP A 112 -0.24 -4.22 -6.13
CA ASP A 112 1.22 -4.25 -6.19
C ASP A 112 1.84 -4.81 -4.90
N LEU A 113 1.20 -4.60 -3.74
CA LEU A 113 1.63 -5.16 -2.46
C LEU A 113 1.38 -6.68 -2.40
N GLU A 114 0.24 -7.17 -2.88
CA GLU A 114 -0.05 -8.61 -3.01
C GLU A 114 0.97 -9.32 -3.91
N ARG A 115 1.23 -8.77 -5.11
CA ARG A 115 2.24 -9.32 -6.03
C ARG A 115 3.63 -9.35 -5.42
N LEU A 116 3.92 -8.40 -4.54
CA LEU A 116 5.20 -8.32 -3.87
C LEU A 116 5.31 -9.34 -2.74
N GLU A 117 4.24 -9.62 -2.00
CA GLU A 117 4.20 -10.74 -1.07
C GLU A 117 4.44 -12.08 -1.78
N ASP A 118 3.73 -12.32 -2.89
CA ASP A 118 3.92 -13.52 -3.71
C ASP A 118 5.37 -13.66 -4.17
N ALA A 119 5.96 -12.56 -4.65
CA ALA A 119 7.35 -12.50 -5.07
C ALA A 119 8.32 -12.74 -3.92
N PHE A 120 8.03 -12.22 -2.73
CA PHE A 120 8.82 -12.40 -1.53
C PHE A 120 8.86 -13.87 -1.14
N ILE A 121 7.69 -14.51 -0.96
CA ILE A 121 7.59 -15.93 -0.61
C ILE A 121 8.20 -16.83 -1.67
N ALA A 122 7.99 -16.53 -2.96
CA ALA A 122 8.60 -17.28 -4.05
C ALA A 122 10.14 -17.19 -4.01
N SER A 123 10.70 -16.02 -3.69
CA SER A 123 12.15 -15.82 -3.60
C SER A 123 12.75 -16.56 -2.42
N VAL A 124 12.08 -16.55 -1.27
CA VAL A 124 12.48 -17.36 -0.10
C VAL A 124 12.43 -18.84 -0.44
N LYS A 125 11.34 -19.34 -1.04
CA LYS A 125 11.21 -20.74 -1.47
C LYS A 125 12.34 -21.17 -2.40
N GLU A 126 12.69 -20.33 -3.38
CA GLU A 126 13.75 -20.63 -4.32
C GLU A 126 15.14 -20.63 -3.67
N ALA A 127 15.41 -19.67 -2.77
CA ALA A 127 16.65 -19.62 -2.02
C ALA A 127 16.78 -20.78 -1.01
N ALA A 128 15.67 -21.17 -0.36
CA ALA A 128 15.61 -22.29 0.57
C ALA A 128 16.07 -23.60 -0.08
N LYS A 129 15.75 -23.82 -1.37
CA LYS A 129 16.20 -25.00 -2.13
C LYS A 129 17.71 -25.14 -2.24
N LYS A 130 18.48 -24.06 -2.04
CA LYS A 130 19.94 -24.05 -2.07
C LYS A 130 20.58 -24.45 -0.73
N GLY A 131 19.80 -24.62 0.34
CA GLY A 131 20.29 -25.13 1.62
C GLY A 131 20.68 -26.61 1.57
N SER A 132 21.27 -27.11 2.66
CA SER A 132 21.45 -28.56 2.86
C SER A 132 20.11 -29.27 2.99
N LYS A 133 20.08 -30.61 2.87
CA LYS A 133 18.83 -31.39 3.02
C LYS A 133 18.07 -31.05 4.31
N GLN A 134 18.80 -31.02 5.43
CA GLN A 134 18.24 -30.65 6.73
C GLN A 134 17.63 -29.24 6.71
N ILE A 135 18.35 -28.25 6.18
CA ILE A 135 17.85 -26.86 6.10
C ILE A 135 16.60 -26.76 5.21
N LYS A 136 16.52 -27.53 4.12
CA LYS A 136 15.32 -27.57 3.27
C LYS A 136 14.09 -28.10 4.02
N GLU A 137 14.26 -29.14 4.83
CA GLU A 137 13.18 -29.70 5.66
C GLU A 137 12.70 -28.67 6.69
N GLN A 138 13.62 -27.96 7.35
CA GLN A 138 13.26 -26.89 8.30
C GLN A 138 12.54 -25.72 7.61
N TRP A 139 12.98 -25.32 6.42
CA TRP A 139 12.26 -24.32 5.62
C TRP A 139 10.86 -24.77 5.24
N ALA A 140 10.66 -26.05 4.91
CA ALA A 140 9.34 -26.56 4.57
C ALA A 140 8.38 -26.39 5.76
N THR A 141 8.82 -26.73 6.97
CA THR A 141 8.07 -26.51 8.21
C THR A 141 7.75 -25.03 8.43
N VAL A 142 8.75 -24.15 8.37
CA VAL A 142 8.57 -22.70 8.59
C VAL A 142 7.64 -22.08 7.55
N LEU A 143 7.79 -22.43 6.27
CA LEU A 143 6.94 -21.92 5.19
C LEU A 143 5.51 -22.43 5.30
N GLN A 144 5.31 -23.69 5.74
CA GLN A 144 3.98 -24.23 5.99
C GLN A 144 3.30 -23.53 7.17
N GLN A 145 4.03 -23.28 8.26
CA GLN A 145 3.51 -22.49 9.39
C GLN A 145 3.10 -21.09 8.92
N LYS A 146 3.92 -20.42 8.13
CA LYS A 146 3.60 -19.08 7.60
C LYS A 146 2.46 -19.08 6.59
N GLN A 147 2.26 -20.15 5.83
CA GLN A 147 1.08 -20.29 4.98
C GLN A 147 -0.22 -20.39 5.81
N ASN A 148 -0.16 -20.98 7.00
CA ASN A 148 -1.32 -21.12 7.88
C ASN A 148 -1.57 -19.87 8.75
N VAL A 149 -0.50 -19.20 9.19
CA VAL A 149 -0.58 -18.04 10.11
C VAL A 149 -0.63 -16.71 9.36
N GLY A 150 -0.18 -16.67 8.11
CA GLY A 150 0.00 -15.45 7.33
C GLY A 150 1.36 -14.78 7.55
N THR A 151 1.68 -13.84 6.66
CA THR A 151 2.80 -12.90 6.80
C THR A 151 2.31 -11.61 7.46
N GLU A 152 3.22 -10.81 8.01
CA GLU A 152 2.88 -9.47 8.51
C GLU A 152 2.50 -8.55 7.33
N THR A 153 3.09 -8.78 6.16
CA THR A 153 2.66 -8.13 4.90
C THR A 153 1.20 -8.44 4.55
N ALA A 154 0.79 -9.72 4.57
CA ALA A 154 -0.60 -10.13 4.33
C ALA A 154 -1.58 -9.47 5.31
N ALA A 155 -1.26 -9.54 6.61
CA ALA A 155 -2.10 -8.93 7.65
C ALA A 155 -2.28 -7.42 7.42
N GLN A 156 -1.22 -6.73 6.95
CA GLN A 156 -1.30 -5.31 6.62
C GLN A 156 -2.12 -5.04 5.34
N ILE A 157 -2.03 -5.91 4.32
CA ILE A 157 -2.87 -5.82 3.12
C ILE A 157 -4.35 -5.91 3.52
N GLU A 158 -4.72 -6.94 4.29
CA GLU A 158 -6.08 -7.16 4.77
C GLU A 158 -6.61 -5.98 5.57
N ALA A 159 -5.83 -5.49 6.55
CA ALA A 159 -6.20 -4.33 7.36
C ALA A 159 -6.38 -3.07 6.52
N THR A 160 -5.57 -2.87 5.49
CA THR A 160 -5.66 -1.70 4.60
C THR A 160 -6.88 -1.81 3.67
N MET A 161 -7.20 -3.02 3.18
CA MET A 161 -8.41 -3.28 2.39
C MET A 161 -9.68 -3.01 3.19
N GLU A 162 -9.72 -3.43 4.45
CA GLU A 162 -10.85 -3.20 5.35
C GLU A 162 -11.09 -1.69 5.55
N GLN A 163 -10.03 -0.94 5.88
CA GLN A 163 -10.08 0.51 6.05
C GLN A 163 -10.55 1.24 4.78
N PHE A 164 -10.09 0.79 3.61
CA PHE A 164 -10.51 1.35 2.34
C PHE A 164 -11.99 1.08 2.06
N GLY A 165 -12.46 -0.15 2.31
CA GLY A 165 -13.86 -0.53 2.16
C GLY A 165 -14.79 0.28 3.06
N ASP A 166 -14.40 0.50 4.31
CA ASP A 166 -15.18 1.32 5.26
C ASP A 166 -15.22 2.79 4.85
N SER A 167 -14.10 3.34 4.39
CA SER A 167 -14.05 4.70 3.85
C SER A 167 -14.98 4.87 2.65
N MET A 168 -15.04 3.88 1.76
CA MET A 168 -15.95 3.89 0.60
C MET A 168 -17.42 3.82 1.02
N ARG A 169 -17.76 2.96 1.99
CA ARG A 169 -19.12 2.87 2.55
C ARG A 169 -19.55 4.19 3.18
N GLU A 170 -18.67 4.84 3.94
CA GLU A 170 -18.96 6.15 4.55
C GLU A 170 -19.11 7.25 3.48
N ALA A 171 -18.29 7.27 2.43
CA ALA A 171 -18.45 8.21 1.32
C ALA A 171 -19.81 8.07 0.63
N VAL A 172 -20.26 6.84 0.36
CA VAL A 172 -21.59 6.56 -0.23
C VAL A 172 -22.72 6.99 0.70
N LYS A 173 -22.62 6.70 2.01
CA LYS A 173 -23.60 7.15 3.01
C LYS A 173 -23.66 8.67 3.08
N GLN A 174 -22.51 9.35 3.09
CA GLN A 174 -22.40 10.80 3.12
C GLN A 174 -23.02 11.41 1.86
N GLN A 175 -22.73 10.86 0.68
CA GLN A 175 -23.32 11.32 -0.58
C GLN A 175 -24.85 11.16 -0.60
N ARG A 176 -25.38 10.05 -0.09
CA ARG A 176 -26.84 9.86 0.07
C ARG A 176 -27.44 10.93 0.99
N ARG A 177 -26.83 11.19 2.15
CA ARG A 177 -27.30 12.24 3.07
C ARG A 177 -27.29 13.63 2.43
N THR A 178 -26.24 13.97 1.70
CA THR A 178 -26.14 15.25 0.99
C THR A 178 -27.19 15.35 -0.11
N ALA A 179 -27.43 14.28 -0.86
CA ALA A 179 -28.47 14.22 -1.89
C ALA A 179 -29.88 14.39 -1.29
N PHE A 180 -30.17 13.72 -0.16
CA PHE A 180 -31.44 13.89 0.56
C PHE A 180 -31.64 15.32 1.05
N LYS A 181 -30.63 15.91 1.69
CA LYS A 181 -30.69 17.32 2.13
C LYS A 181 -30.91 18.30 0.98
N ALA A 182 -30.27 18.05 -0.17
CA ALA A 182 -30.47 18.88 -1.36
C ALA A 182 -31.91 18.75 -1.90
N ALA A 183 -32.48 17.53 -1.92
CA ALA A 183 -33.86 17.31 -2.32
C ALA A 183 -34.87 17.98 -1.37
N GLU A 184 -34.62 17.94 -0.06
CA GLU A 184 -35.42 18.62 0.97
C GLU A 184 -35.43 20.14 0.75
N MET A 185 -34.25 20.77 0.61
CA MET A 185 -34.14 22.21 0.32
C MET A 185 -34.78 22.60 -1.02
N MET A 186 -34.71 21.74 -2.04
CA MET A 186 -35.42 21.97 -3.31
C MET A 186 -36.94 21.93 -3.13
N ALA A 187 -37.47 20.95 -2.39
CA ALA A 187 -38.89 20.84 -2.11
C ALA A 187 -39.43 22.04 -1.32
N GLU A 188 -38.68 22.55 -0.34
CA GLU A 188 -39.03 23.77 0.40
C GLU A 188 -39.07 25.02 -0.51
N ASN A 189 -38.09 25.18 -1.41
CA ASN A 189 -38.04 26.31 -2.35
C ASN A 189 -39.17 26.30 -3.40
N PHE A 190 -39.71 25.13 -3.78
CA PHE A 190 -40.87 25.07 -4.69
C PHE A 190 -42.16 25.62 -4.07
N THR A 191 -42.31 25.59 -2.75
CA THR A 191 -43.48 26.18 -2.07
C THR A 191 -43.38 27.70 -1.91
N THR A 192 -42.17 28.27 -2.00
CA THR A 192 -41.94 29.71 -1.83
C THR A 192 -42.03 30.50 -3.15
N LEU A 193 -41.92 29.82 -4.30
CA LEU A 193 -41.99 30.45 -5.64
C LEU A 193 -43.42 30.72 -6.16
N ALA A 194 -44.47 30.38 -5.40
CA ALA A 194 -45.85 30.61 -5.82
C ALA A 194 -46.32 32.09 -5.72
N SER A 195 -45.53 33.00 -5.14
CA SER A 195 -45.96 34.39 -4.92
C SER A 195 -45.19 35.45 -5.75
N GLY A 196 -44.09 35.09 -6.41
CA GLY A 196 -43.18 36.06 -7.05
C GLY A 196 -43.42 36.35 -8.54
N ILE A 197 -44.18 35.51 -9.26
CA ILE A 197 -44.30 35.60 -10.73
C ILE A 197 -45.39 36.61 -11.18
N LEU A 198 -46.30 37.02 -10.31
CA LEU A 198 -47.38 37.95 -10.68
C LEU A 198 -46.94 39.43 -10.69
N ILE A 199 -45.80 39.77 -10.10
CA ILE A 199 -45.27 41.15 -10.10
C ILE A 199 -44.40 41.40 -11.36
N GLY A 200 -43.61 40.42 -11.80
CA GLY A 200 -42.69 40.58 -12.95
C GLY A 200 -43.36 40.74 -14.32
N LEU A 201 -44.60 40.29 -14.51
CA LEU A 201 -45.33 40.42 -15.78
C LEU A 201 -45.97 41.80 -15.99
N THR A 202 -46.06 42.64 -14.95
CA THR A 202 -46.67 43.98 -15.08
C THR A 202 -45.66 45.08 -15.45
N GLU A 203 -44.36 44.89 -15.17
CA GLU A 203 -43.31 45.83 -15.58
C GLU A 203 -42.86 45.65 -17.04
N GLY A 204 -42.97 44.44 -17.60
CA GLY A 204 -42.65 44.18 -19.02
C GLY A 204 -43.58 44.85 -20.03
N LEU A 205 -44.81 45.18 -19.63
CA LEU A 205 -45.79 45.85 -20.50
C LEU A 205 -45.66 47.38 -20.53
N GLN A 206 -44.92 48.00 -19.59
CA GLN A 206 -44.75 49.46 -19.56
C GLN A 206 -43.52 49.96 -20.34
N GLN A 207 -42.51 49.13 -20.58
CA GLN A 207 -41.30 49.54 -21.31
C GLN A 207 -41.44 49.49 -22.86
N GLY A 208 -42.55 48.95 -23.38
CA GLY A 208 -42.82 48.85 -24.83
C GLY A 208 -43.40 50.11 -25.49
N LYS A 209 -43.63 51.21 -24.76
CA LYS A 209 -44.12 52.49 -25.32
C LYS A 209 -43.12 53.62 -25.11
N ARG A 210 -42.19 53.80 -26.04
CA ARG A 210 -41.58 55.13 -26.32
C ARG A 210 -42.00 55.59 -27.72
N PRO A 211 -42.47 56.83 -27.90
CA PRO A 211 -42.93 57.33 -29.20
C PRO A 211 -41.76 57.60 -30.15
N ARG A 212 -42.01 57.38 -31.44
CA ARG A 212 -41.12 57.76 -32.55
C ARG A 212 -41.56 59.15 -33.01
N ASP A 213 -40.83 60.19 -32.61
CA ASP A 213 -41.07 61.57 -33.06
C ASP A 213 -40.51 61.85 -34.45
N GLU A 214 -41.09 62.87 -35.05
CA GLU A 214 -41.38 63.08 -36.45
C GLU A 214 -40.39 64.06 -37.15
N LYS A 215 -40.42 63.99 -38.48
CA LYS A 215 -39.71 64.76 -39.53
C LYS A 215 -39.40 66.25 -39.25
N THR A 216 -38.33 66.76 -39.88
CA THR A 216 -38.45 67.98 -40.72
C THR A 216 -37.28 68.19 -41.70
N LYS A 217 -37.66 68.43 -42.96
CA LYS A 217 -37.03 69.14 -44.10
C LYS A 217 -35.60 68.83 -44.55
#